data_AF-A0A0B6ZS76-F1
#
_entry.id   AF-A0A0B6ZS76-F1
#
_cell.length_a   1.000
_cell.length_b   1.000
_cell.length_c   1.000
_cell.angle_alpha   90.00
_cell.angle_beta   90.00
_cell.angle_gamma   90.00
#
_symmetry.space_group_name_H-M   'P 1'
#
loop_
_entity.id
_entity.type
_entity.pdbx_description
1 polymer ?
#
loop_
_entity_poly.entity_id
_entity_poly.type
_entity_poly.pdbx_seq_one_letter_code
_entity_poly.pdbx_strand_id
1 'polypeptide(L)'
;KQGFTMESLNTLLKRNWDPVLSSINQQKLKKLPDNPLLLLISNAPSSSLNPMALKRNKFWQHQLSGMGKVIHIAPVSNTSSMSIASYVENMITTTRSKILEVKGHFPGRPLILIGWHIGALVATHVALMEFVQGVVCLGFPTMGIYGNR
;
A
#
# COMPACT_ATOMS: atom_id res chain seq x y z
N LYS A 1 41.95 -17.87 21.37
CA LYS A 1 40.52 -18.19 21.16
C LYS A 1 39.70 -17.06 21.80
N GLN A 2 39.34 -16.03 21.02
CA GLN A 2 38.50 -14.93 21.53
C GLN A 2 37.09 -15.47 21.74
N GLY A 3 36.64 -15.51 22.99
CA GLY A 3 35.29 -15.93 23.36
C GLY A 3 34.29 -14.85 22.96
N PHE A 4 33.23 -15.25 22.27
CA PHE A 4 32.05 -14.40 22.09
C PHE A 4 31.40 -14.17 23.45
N THR A 5 31.40 -12.92 23.93
CA THR A 5 30.76 -12.53 25.18
C THR A 5 29.23 -12.62 25.05
N MET A 6 28.56 -13.00 26.13
CA MET A 6 27.10 -13.22 26.15
C MET A 6 26.32 -11.92 25.86
N GLU A 7 26.91 -10.75 26.09
CA GLU A 7 26.32 -9.46 25.67
C GLU A 7 26.34 -9.25 24.14
N SER A 8 27.36 -9.78 23.45
CA SER A 8 27.49 -9.73 21.98
C SER A 8 26.43 -10.60 21.29
N LEU A 9 26.09 -11.74 21.91
CA LEU A 9 25.01 -12.61 21.44
C LEU A 9 23.64 -12.01 21.71
N ASN A 10 23.43 -11.35 22.85
CA ASN A 10 22.18 -10.65 23.16
C ASN A 10 21.87 -9.51 22.18
N THR A 11 22.89 -8.84 21.65
CA THR A 11 22.71 -7.80 20.61
C THR A 11 22.33 -8.41 19.25
N LEU A 12 22.90 -9.57 18.90
CA LEU A 12 22.53 -10.29 17.67
C LEU A 12 21.15 -10.93 17.75
N LEU A 13 20.74 -11.44 18.92
CA LEU A 13 19.41 -12.01 19.14
C LEU A 13 18.30 -10.96 19.18
N LYS A 14 18.60 -9.73 19.67
CA LYS A 14 17.68 -8.59 19.59
C LYS A 14 17.55 -8.01 18.18
N ARG A 15 18.52 -8.30 17.29
CA ARG A 15 18.44 -7.89 15.89
C ARG A 15 17.45 -8.82 15.21
N ASN A 16 16.29 -8.27 14.80
CA ASN A 16 15.30 -9.03 14.02
C ASN A 16 16.02 -9.68 12.83
N TRP A 17 16.14 -11.01 12.87
CA TRP A 17 16.72 -11.79 11.80
C TRP A 17 15.77 -11.75 10.61
N ASP A 18 15.99 -10.80 9.72
CA ASP A 18 15.35 -10.76 8.41
C ASP A 18 16.46 -10.99 7.36
N PRO A 19 16.54 -12.19 6.76
CA PRO A 19 17.61 -12.58 5.85
C PRO A 19 17.62 -11.76 4.56
N VAL A 20 16.57 -10.97 4.30
CA VAL A 20 16.42 -10.19 3.07
C VAL A 20 16.66 -8.69 3.29
N LEU A 21 16.72 -8.22 4.55
CA LEU A 21 16.97 -6.81 4.90
C LEU A 21 18.25 -6.25 4.28
N SER A 22 19.32 -7.06 4.24
CA SER A 22 20.60 -6.68 3.65
C SER A 22 20.57 -6.64 2.13
N SER A 23 19.88 -7.58 1.47
CA SER A 23 19.77 -7.62 0.00
C SER A 23 18.84 -6.55 -0.56
N ILE A 24 17.72 -6.27 0.12
CA ILE A 24 16.72 -5.28 -0.32
C ILE A 24 17.23 -3.85 -0.14
N ASN A 25 17.92 -3.53 0.96
CA ASN A 25 18.50 -2.18 1.16
C ASN A 25 19.68 -1.88 0.24
N GLN A 26 20.30 -2.89 -0.37
CA GLN A 26 21.41 -2.71 -1.31
C GLN A 26 20.93 -2.29 -2.71
N GLN A 27 19.68 -2.57 -3.07
CA GLN A 27 19.12 -2.19 -4.37
C GLN A 27 18.53 -0.78 -4.25
N LYS A 28 19.35 0.26 -4.44
CA LYS A 28 18.85 1.65 -4.52
C LYS A 28 17.80 1.72 -5.64
N LEU A 29 16.54 1.81 -5.27
CA LEU A 29 15.43 1.81 -6.23
C LEU A 29 15.61 2.97 -7.20
N LYS A 30 15.62 2.66 -8.49
CA LYS A 30 15.65 3.67 -9.54
C LYS A 30 14.27 4.33 -9.60
N LYS A 31 14.25 5.64 -9.82
CA LYS A 31 13.01 6.37 -10.08
C LYS A 31 12.35 5.81 -11.33
N LEU A 32 11.02 5.70 -11.30
CA LEU A 32 10.26 5.24 -12.45
C LEU A 32 10.37 6.23 -13.61
N PRO A 33 10.44 5.75 -14.87
CA PRO A 33 10.41 6.61 -16.03
C PRO A 33 9.10 7.39 -16.05
N ASP A 34 9.15 8.63 -16.55
CA ASP A 34 7.99 9.53 -16.65
C ASP A 34 7.40 10.02 -15.31
N ASN A 35 8.06 9.70 -14.18
CA ASN A 35 7.71 10.17 -12.83
C ASN A 35 6.19 10.04 -12.50
N PRO A 36 5.67 8.80 -12.54
CA PRO A 36 4.26 8.52 -12.30
C PRO A 36 3.80 8.93 -10.90
N LEU A 37 2.52 9.25 -10.82
CA LEU A 37 1.82 9.48 -9.55
C LEU A 37 1.28 8.15 -9.05
N LEU A 38 1.75 7.74 -7.89
CA LEU A 38 1.37 6.48 -7.25
C LEU A 38 0.28 6.79 -6.21
N LEU A 39 -0.97 6.45 -6.52
CA LEU A 39 -2.10 6.63 -5.61
C LEU A 39 -2.29 5.36 -4.80
N LEU A 40 -2.00 5.42 -3.50
CA LEU A 40 -2.11 4.30 -2.57
C LEU A 40 -3.47 4.32 -1.89
N ILE A 41 -4.29 3.32 -2.19
CA ILE A 41 -5.60 3.08 -1.61
C ILE A 41 -5.42 2.18 -0.38
N SER A 42 -5.72 2.73 0.79
CA SER A 42 -5.59 2.01 2.06
C SER A 42 -6.52 0.80 2.12
N ASN A 43 -6.12 -0.19 2.93
CA ASN A 43 -7.03 -1.21 3.40
C ASN A 43 -8.03 -0.62 4.43
N ALA A 44 -9.12 -1.37 4.67
CA ALA A 44 -10.11 -1.17 5.73
C ALA A 44 -9.52 -0.68 7.08
N PRO A 45 -10.32 0.03 7.92
CA PRO A 45 -9.86 0.70 9.13
C PRO A 45 -8.87 -0.15 9.94
N SER A 46 -7.77 0.49 10.29
CA SER A 46 -6.56 -0.06 10.90
C SER A 46 -6.76 -0.74 12.27
N SER A 47 -7.98 -0.82 12.80
CA SER A 47 -8.25 -1.40 14.11
C SER A 47 -8.05 -2.92 14.18
N SER A 48 -7.97 -3.62 13.03
CA SER A 48 -7.85 -5.08 12.99
C SER A 48 -6.60 -5.61 12.28
N LEU A 49 -5.65 -4.76 11.88
CA LEU A 49 -4.45 -5.24 11.19
C LEU A 49 -3.46 -5.89 12.15
N ASN A 50 -3.10 -7.14 11.88
CA ASN A 50 -1.97 -7.82 12.52
C ASN A 50 -0.72 -6.91 12.49
N PRO A 51 0.02 -6.75 13.61
CA PRO A 51 1.25 -5.96 13.66
C PRO A 51 2.26 -6.24 12.55
N MET A 52 2.33 -7.49 12.07
CA MET A 52 3.18 -7.89 10.95
C MET A 52 2.73 -7.30 9.61
N ALA A 53 1.42 -7.24 9.36
CA ALA A 53 0.86 -6.62 8.16
C ALA A 53 1.11 -5.10 8.14
N LEU A 54 1.04 -4.46 9.31
CA LEU A 54 1.35 -3.03 9.45
C LEU A 54 2.82 -2.73 9.11
N LYS A 55 3.76 -3.55 9.62
CA LYS A 55 5.19 -3.43 9.28
C LYS A 55 5.44 -3.60 7.77
N ARG A 56 4.81 -4.60 7.15
CA ARG A 56 4.90 -4.84 5.70
C ARG A 56 4.35 -3.66 4.90
N ASN A 57 3.21 -3.10 5.29
CA ASN A 57 2.66 -1.92 4.60
C ASN A 57 3.61 -0.72 4.69
N LYS A 58 4.14 -0.42 5.89
CA LYS A 58 5.13 0.66 6.05
C LYS A 58 6.39 0.44 5.21
N PHE A 59 6.87 -0.80 5.15
CA PHE A 59 8.01 -1.17 4.30
C PHE A 59 7.72 -0.87 2.82
N TRP A 60 6.59 -1.34 2.27
CA TRP A 60 6.25 -1.09 0.88
C TRP A 60 6.00 0.39 0.58
N GLN A 61 5.38 1.12 1.51
CA GLN A 61 5.21 2.57 1.38
C GLN A 61 6.55 3.30 1.27
N HIS A 62 7.53 2.91 2.08
CA HIS A 62 8.89 3.45 1.99
C HIS A 62 9.53 3.15 0.62
N GLN A 63 9.44 1.90 0.15
CA GLN A 63 9.99 1.52 -1.15
C GLN A 63 9.33 2.29 -2.31
N LEU A 64 8.00 2.39 -2.32
CA LEU A 64 7.25 3.13 -3.35
C LEU A 64 7.57 4.63 -3.34
N SER A 65 7.81 5.21 -2.16
CA SER A 65 8.20 6.61 -2.03
C SER A 65 9.60 6.88 -2.61
N GLY A 66 10.48 5.87 -2.64
CA GLY A 66 11.77 5.95 -3.34
C GLY A 66 11.64 5.93 -4.87
N MET A 67 10.56 5.34 -5.40
CA MET A 67 10.35 5.15 -6.84
C MET A 67 9.62 6.31 -7.52
N GLY A 68 8.77 7.04 -6.78
CA GLY A 68 7.96 8.12 -7.34
C GLY A 68 7.17 8.89 -6.27
N LYS A 69 6.26 9.76 -6.72
CA LYS A 69 5.42 10.53 -5.81
C LYS A 69 4.23 9.70 -5.35
N VAL A 70 4.22 9.37 -4.06
CA VAL A 70 3.17 8.59 -3.40
C VAL A 70 2.12 9.51 -2.79
N ILE A 71 0.84 9.26 -3.09
CA ILE A 71 -0.32 9.96 -2.52
C ILE A 71 -1.20 8.94 -1.82
N HIS A 72 -1.39 9.09 -0.52
CA HIS A 72 -2.23 8.19 0.27
C HIS A 72 -3.70 8.63 0.23
N ILE A 73 -4.59 7.67 0.01
CA ILE A 73 -6.04 7.87 0.03
C ILE A 73 -6.57 7.20 1.28
N ALA A 74 -7.07 8.03 2.19
CA ALA A 74 -7.72 7.61 3.42
C ALA A 74 -9.23 7.89 3.32
N PRO A 75 -10.08 7.01 3.89
CA PRO A 75 -11.53 7.23 3.96
C PRO A 75 -11.85 8.46 4.81
N VAL A 76 -12.90 9.21 4.41
CA VAL A 76 -13.28 10.50 5.02
C VAL A 76 -13.84 10.37 6.44
N SER A 77 -14.34 9.19 6.83
CA SER A 77 -14.94 8.96 8.14
C SER A 77 -14.97 7.47 8.51
N ASN A 78 -14.11 7.06 9.44
CA ASN A 78 -14.26 5.78 10.14
C ASN A 78 -15.11 6.02 11.40
N THR A 79 -16.40 6.31 11.25
CA THR A 79 -17.30 6.26 12.40
C THR A 79 -17.53 4.80 12.76
N SER A 80 -17.52 4.48 14.05
CA SER A 80 -17.67 3.12 14.58
C SER A 80 -18.99 2.42 14.20
N SER A 81 -19.94 3.15 13.61
CA SER A 81 -21.25 2.68 13.16
C SER A 81 -21.37 2.44 11.65
N MET A 82 -20.32 2.67 10.85
CA MET A 82 -20.42 2.55 9.40
C MET A 82 -20.40 1.09 8.94
N SER A 83 -21.38 0.69 8.11
CA SER A 83 -21.41 -0.63 7.50
C SER A 83 -20.23 -0.84 6.54
N ILE A 84 -19.82 -2.10 6.34
CA ILE A 84 -18.73 -2.44 5.42
C ILE A 84 -19.05 -2.02 3.98
N ALA A 85 -20.31 -2.16 3.56
CA ALA A 85 -20.76 -1.73 2.23
C ALA A 85 -20.59 -0.21 2.06
N SER A 86 -21.09 0.57 3.01
CA SER A 86 -20.95 2.03 3.01
C SER A 86 -19.49 2.48 3.08
N TYR A 87 -18.63 1.74 3.78
CA TYR A 87 -17.18 1.99 3.80
C TYR A 87 -16.57 1.88 2.39
N VAL A 88 -16.88 0.81 1.67
CA VAL A 88 -16.35 0.56 0.33
C VAL A 88 -16.86 1.61 -0.66
N GLU A 89 -18.15 1.96 -0.60
CA GLU A 89 -18.74 3.02 -1.43
C GLU A 89 -18.11 4.39 -1.17
N ASN A 90 -17.88 4.73 0.11
CA ASN A 90 -17.20 5.96 0.49
C ASN A 90 -15.74 5.97 -0.02
N MET A 91 -15.04 4.84 0.06
CA MET A 91 -13.68 4.68 -0.46
C MET A 91 -13.62 4.85 -1.99
N ILE A 92 -14.58 4.28 -2.73
CA ILE A 92 -14.70 4.46 -4.18
C ILE A 92 -14.88 5.95 -4.49
N THR A 93 -15.84 6.59 -3.84
CA THR A 93 -16.16 8.01 -4.06
C THR A 93 -14.97 8.91 -3.74
N THR A 94 -14.32 8.69 -2.60
CA THR A 94 -13.13 9.45 -2.18
C THR A 94 -11.97 9.27 -3.16
N THR A 95 -11.74 8.04 -3.61
CA THR A 95 -10.68 7.72 -4.58
C THR A 95 -10.92 8.43 -5.91
N ARG A 96 -12.16 8.42 -6.40
CA ARG A 96 -12.53 9.11 -7.64
C ARG A 96 -12.31 10.61 -7.55
N SER A 97 -12.80 11.25 -6.48
CA SER A 97 -12.57 12.68 -6.25
C SER A 97 -11.08 13.01 -6.20
N LYS A 98 -10.26 12.15 -5.56
CA LYS A 98 -8.81 12.33 -5.49
C LYS A 98 -8.13 12.18 -6.85
N ILE A 99 -8.58 11.26 -7.69
CA ILE A 99 -8.06 11.11 -9.06
C ILE A 99 -8.31 12.38 -9.87
N LEU A 100 -9.52 12.95 -9.80
CA LEU A 100 -9.87 14.17 -10.52
C LEU A 100 -9.04 15.37 -10.03
N GLU A 101 -8.91 15.54 -8.71
CA GLU A 101 -8.06 16.57 -8.10
C GLU A 101 -6.60 16.46 -8.56
N VAL A 102 -6.05 15.24 -8.51
CA VAL A 102 -4.64 14.98 -8.86
C VAL A 102 -4.38 15.15 -10.35
N LYS A 103 -5.31 14.72 -11.21
CA LYS A 103 -5.22 14.94 -12.67
C LYS A 103 -5.24 16.43 -13.02
N GLY A 104 -6.06 17.22 -12.33
CA GLY A 104 -6.08 18.68 -12.49
C GLY A 104 -4.80 19.34 -12.01
N HIS A 105 -4.23 18.87 -10.90
CA HIS A 105 -3.02 19.46 -10.32
C HIS A 105 -1.72 19.04 -11.04
N PHE A 106 -1.69 17.86 -11.67
CA PHE A 106 -0.53 17.33 -12.39
C PHE A 106 -0.92 16.84 -13.80
N PRO A 107 -1.27 17.76 -14.72
CA PRO A 107 -1.61 17.38 -16.09
C PRO A 107 -0.43 16.68 -16.78
N GLY A 108 -0.71 15.63 -17.55
CA GLY A 108 0.28 14.91 -18.37
C GLY A 108 1.13 13.87 -17.63
N ARG A 109 0.98 13.71 -16.31
CA ARG A 109 1.68 12.64 -15.58
C ARG A 109 0.90 11.34 -15.57
N PRO A 110 1.53 10.18 -15.81
CA PRO A 110 0.85 8.90 -15.71
C PRO A 110 0.43 8.63 -14.26
N LEU A 111 -0.81 8.17 -14.08
CA LEU A 111 -1.39 7.86 -12.78
C LEU A 111 -1.54 6.35 -12.62
N ILE A 112 -0.95 5.81 -11.57
CA ILE A 112 -0.98 4.38 -11.23
C ILE A 112 -1.72 4.22 -9.90
N LEU A 113 -2.78 3.42 -9.89
CA LEU A 113 -3.49 3.04 -8.67
C LEU A 113 -2.82 1.84 -8.02
N ILE A 114 -2.60 1.90 -6.72
CA ILE A 114 -2.05 0.80 -5.93
C ILE A 114 -2.98 0.54 -4.76
N GLY A 115 -3.52 -0.67 -4.65
CA GLY A 115 -4.43 -1.02 -3.56
C GLY A 115 -3.95 -2.23 -2.76
N TRP A 116 -4.16 -2.19 -1.44
CA TRP A 116 -3.93 -3.33 -0.55
C TRP A 116 -5.23 -4.02 -0.18
N HIS A 117 -5.30 -5.35 -0.32
CA HIS A 117 -6.43 -6.16 0.11
C HIS A 117 -7.75 -5.62 -0.43
N ILE A 118 -8.64 -5.11 0.43
CA ILE A 118 -9.92 -4.50 0.02
C ILE A 118 -9.70 -3.23 -0.82
N GLY A 119 -8.65 -2.47 -0.53
CA GLY A 119 -8.23 -1.33 -1.35
C GLY A 119 -7.84 -1.71 -2.78
N ALA A 120 -7.40 -2.96 -3.01
CA ALA A 120 -7.12 -3.47 -4.36
C ALA A 120 -8.40 -3.71 -5.17
N LEU A 121 -9.47 -4.18 -4.50
CA LEU A 121 -10.80 -4.29 -5.10
C LEU A 121 -11.34 -2.91 -5.48
N VAL A 122 -11.23 -1.94 -4.57
CA VAL A 122 -11.60 -0.54 -4.82
C VAL A 122 -10.79 0.04 -5.99
N ALA A 123 -9.48 -0.18 -6.01
CA ALA A 123 -8.60 0.27 -7.10
C ALA A 123 -9.05 -0.26 -8.46
N THR A 124 -9.34 -1.56 -8.52
CA THR A 124 -9.79 -2.23 -9.75
C THR A 124 -11.14 -1.70 -10.20
N HIS A 125 -12.07 -1.51 -9.27
CA HIS A 125 -13.39 -0.97 -9.57
C HIS A 125 -13.32 0.47 -10.07
N VAL A 126 -12.52 1.32 -9.43
CA VAL A 126 -12.32 2.71 -9.85
C VAL A 126 -11.64 2.78 -11.22
N ALA A 127 -10.72 1.87 -11.54
CA ALA A 127 -10.08 1.81 -12.85
C ALA A 127 -11.03 1.47 -14.02
N LEU A 128 -12.20 0.87 -13.73
CA LEU A 128 -13.26 0.68 -14.73
C LEU A 128 -14.05 1.98 -14.99
N MET A 129 -14.02 2.92 -14.05
CA MET A 129 -14.78 4.18 -14.11
C MET A 129 -13.92 5.36 -14.55
N GLU A 130 -12.65 5.37 -14.16
CA GLU A 130 -11.71 6.47 -14.38
C GLU A 130 -10.51 6.00 -15.20
N PHE A 131 -10.09 6.81 -16.17
CA PHE A 131 -8.89 6.48 -16.95
C PHE A 131 -7.62 6.54 -16.07
N VAL A 132 -6.93 5.41 -15.93
CA VAL A 132 -5.67 5.29 -15.19
C VAL A 132 -4.66 4.51 -16.04
N GLN A 133 -3.36 4.77 -15.88
CA GLN A 133 -2.31 4.15 -16.69
C GLN A 133 -2.09 2.68 -16.31
N GLY A 134 -2.37 2.34 -15.05
CA GLY A 134 -2.25 0.99 -14.54
C GLY A 134 -2.78 0.85 -13.12
N VAL A 135 -3.01 -0.41 -12.72
CA VAL A 135 -3.46 -0.78 -11.38
C VAL A 135 -2.53 -1.87 -10.85
N VAL A 136 -2.11 -1.73 -9.60
CA VAL A 136 -1.32 -2.72 -8.88
C VAL A 136 -2.11 -3.20 -7.66
N CYS A 137 -2.45 -4.49 -7.65
CA CYS A 137 -3.24 -5.11 -6.61
C CYS A 137 -2.35 -5.94 -5.69
N LEU A 138 -2.20 -5.52 -4.43
CA LEU A 138 -1.37 -6.21 -3.45
C LEU A 138 -2.26 -6.98 -2.46
N GLY A 139 -2.19 -8.31 -2.49
CA GLY A 139 -3.01 -9.17 -1.64
C GLY A 139 -4.49 -9.13 -2.00
N PHE A 140 -4.81 -9.08 -3.29
CA PHE A 140 -6.18 -9.04 -3.82
C PHE A 140 -7.02 -10.19 -3.26
N PRO A 141 -8.25 -9.94 -2.77
CA PRO A 141 -9.12 -11.00 -2.28
C PRO A 141 -9.55 -11.90 -3.44
N THR A 142 -9.09 -13.16 -3.43
CA THR A 142 -9.47 -14.17 -4.42
C THR A 142 -10.77 -14.89 -4.08
N MET A 143 -11.24 -14.76 -2.83
CA MET A 143 -12.50 -15.36 -2.38
C MET A 143 -13.67 -14.45 -2.76
N GLY A 144 -14.59 -14.97 -3.56
CA GLY A 144 -15.87 -14.34 -3.85
C GLY A 144 -16.98 -14.90 -2.96
N ILE A 145 -18.21 -14.40 -3.17
CA ILE A 145 -19.42 -14.90 -2.50
C ILE A 145 -19.71 -16.39 -2.78
N TYR A 146 -19.12 -16.96 -3.84
CA TYR A 146 -19.25 -18.36 -4.23
C TYR A 146 -18.04 -19.23 -3.81
N GLY A 147 -17.11 -18.70 -3.02
CA GLY A 147 -15.90 -19.41 -2.60
C GLY A 147 -14.65 -18.99 -3.40
N ASN A 148 -13.65 -19.88 -3.42
CA ASN A 148 -12.38 -19.61 -4.08
C ASN A 148 -12.60 -19.61 -5.59
N ARG A 149 -12.03 -18.63 -6.28
CA ARG A 149 -12.01 -18.61 -7.75
C ARG A 149 -11.11 -19.69 -8.31
#